data_AF-A0A542EM88-F1
#
_entry.id   AF-A0A542EM88-F1
#
_cell.length_a   1.000
_cell.length_b   1.000
_cell.length_c   1.000
_cell.angle_alpha   90.00
_cell.angle_beta   90.00
_cell.angle_gamma   90.00
#
_symmetry.space_group_name_H-M   'P 1'
#
loop_
_entity.id
_entity.type
_entity.pdbx_description
1 polymer ?
#
loop_
_entity_poly.entity_id
_entity_poly.type
_entity_poly.pdbx_seq_one_letter_code
_entity_poly.pdbx_strand_id
1 'polypeptide(L)'
;MEVIERRIAEGDTSPLTWYWAGLVLERRGELVDALVRYSQAVDHLTTEEIGRSPWTRLMASSRRRVKWVLGLELDGIDAIGEVGEVEEADRYFDLLDLLRTPAVVNGQVRVWSRAELAEAREFRPGRITADSIEAYYRQVEDVLREHGEPVAVEFWTFELFMNRVNALLANHAHDLPEEEPIEDEAVGAVWPPGRNEPCWCGSARKYKKCCGSGHPSGRPQAWGPAGLRAGAEVAVGRV
;
A
#
# COMPACT_ATOMS: atom_id res chain seq x y z
N MET A 1 -26.90 14.74 20.69
CA MET A 1 -26.17 13.77 21.54
C MET A 1 -27.03 13.29 22.68
N GLU A 2 -27.53 14.17 23.53
CA GLU A 2 -28.35 13.82 24.70
C GLU A 2 -29.55 12.88 24.41
N VAL A 3 -30.26 13.09 23.30
CA VAL A 3 -31.37 12.21 22.87
C VAL A 3 -30.89 10.82 22.40
N ILE A 4 -29.73 10.75 21.73
CA ILE A 4 -29.16 9.52 21.20
C ILE A 4 -28.56 8.69 22.35
N GLU A 5 -27.84 9.34 23.25
CA GLU A 5 -27.24 8.73 24.44
C GLU A 5 -28.30 8.16 25.37
N ARG A 6 -29.39 8.92 25.60
CA ARG A 6 -30.52 8.43 26.39
C ARG A 6 -31.12 7.16 25.79
N ARG A 7 -31.34 7.12 24.47
CA ARG A 7 -31.88 5.92 23.80
C ARG A 7 -30.95 4.72 23.91
N ILE A 8 -29.63 4.93 23.76
CA ILE A 8 -28.65 3.86 23.96
C ILE A 8 -28.66 3.37 25.41
N ALA A 9 -28.72 4.26 26.39
CA ALA A 9 -28.81 3.91 27.81
C ALA A 9 -30.11 3.17 28.16
N GLU A 10 -31.19 3.43 27.44
CA GLU A 10 -32.48 2.73 27.53
C GLU A 10 -32.48 1.36 26.81
N GLY A 11 -31.34 0.94 26.24
CA GLY A 11 -31.18 -0.35 25.58
C GLY A 11 -31.63 -0.40 24.12
N ASP A 12 -31.69 0.75 23.44
CA ASP A 12 -32.05 0.79 22.02
C ASP A 12 -31.04 0.01 21.17
N THR A 13 -31.53 -1.01 20.46
CA THR A 13 -30.75 -1.85 19.53
C THR A 13 -30.80 -1.35 18.09
N SER A 14 -31.44 -0.20 17.84
CA SER A 14 -31.58 0.36 16.50
C SER A 14 -30.22 0.66 15.87
N PRO A 15 -29.88 0.03 14.73
CA PRO A 15 -28.61 0.28 14.04
C PRO A 15 -28.41 1.76 13.67
N LEU A 16 -29.50 2.48 13.41
CA LEU A 16 -29.48 3.90 13.07
C LEU A 16 -29.09 4.77 14.28
N THR A 17 -29.58 4.45 15.48
CA THR A 17 -29.23 5.17 16.71
C THR A 17 -27.72 5.03 17.00
N TRP A 18 -27.20 3.82 16.86
CA TRP A 18 -25.77 3.53 17.03
C TRP A 18 -24.90 4.19 15.96
N TYR A 19 -25.36 4.20 14.70
CA TYR A 19 -24.67 4.90 13.61
C TYR A 19 -24.45 6.38 13.92
N TRP A 20 -25.53 7.09 14.27
CA TRP A 20 -25.47 8.52 14.53
C TRP A 20 -24.63 8.83 15.77
N ALA A 21 -24.65 7.95 16.79
CA ALA A 21 -23.78 8.09 17.96
C ALA A 21 -22.30 8.08 17.57
N GLY A 22 -21.88 7.07 16.79
CA GLY A 22 -20.51 7.00 16.29
C GLY A 22 -20.15 8.15 15.34
N LEU A 23 -21.05 8.51 14.42
CA LEU A 23 -20.76 9.50 13.38
C LEU A 23 -20.54 10.90 13.95
N VAL A 24 -21.28 11.27 15.00
CA VAL A 24 -21.07 12.56 15.66
C VAL A 24 -19.70 12.62 16.34
N LEU A 25 -19.24 11.51 16.94
CA LEU A 25 -17.92 11.40 17.54
C LEU A 25 -16.82 11.47 16.47
N GLU A 26 -16.98 10.73 15.35
CA GLU A 26 -16.07 10.83 14.20
C GLU A 26 -15.92 12.29 13.72
N ARG A 27 -17.04 13.00 13.53
CA ARG A 27 -17.03 14.40 13.06
C ARG A 27 -16.37 15.38 14.03
N ARG A 28 -16.22 15.01 15.30
CA ARG A 28 -15.51 15.80 16.31
C ARG A 28 -14.03 15.40 16.45
N GLY A 29 -13.59 14.38 15.72
CA GLY A 29 -12.25 13.81 15.85
C GLY A 29 -12.08 12.88 17.06
N GLU A 30 -13.17 12.54 17.75
CA GLU A 30 -13.18 11.62 18.91
C GLU A 30 -13.18 10.17 18.42
N LEU A 31 -12.13 9.78 17.70
CA LEU A 31 -12.05 8.52 16.95
C LEU A 31 -12.11 7.28 17.83
N VAL A 32 -11.49 7.31 19.01
CA VAL A 32 -11.51 6.17 19.95
C VAL A 32 -12.93 5.93 20.46
N ASP A 33 -13.64 6.99 20.85
CA ASP A 33 -15.02 6.87 21.32
C ASP A 33 -15.96 6.45 20.19
N ALA A 34 -15.75 6.96 18.97
CA ALA A 34 -16.48 6.49 17.80
C ALA A 34 -16.27 4.98 17.57
N LEU A 35 -15.03 4.49 17.66
CA LEU A 35 -14.72 3.07 17.53
C LEU A 35 -15.43 2.22 18.57
N VAL A 36 -15.48 2.67 19.83
CA VAL A 36 -16.21 1.97 20.90
C VAL A 36 -17.69 1.87 20.53
N ARG A 37 -18.31 2.94 20.02
CA ARG A 37 -19.73 2.92 19.62
C ARG A 37 -19.99 1.96 18.48
N TYR A 38 -19.18 1.97 17.43
CA TYR A 38 -19.37 1.03 16.32
C TYR A 38 -19.11 -0.41 16.74
N SER A 39 -18.12 -0.66 17.60
CA SER A 39 -17.83 -2.00 18.10
C SER A 39 -18.99 -2.54 18.93
N GLN A 40 -19.53 -1.75 19.87
CA GLN A 40 -20.70 -2.13 20.66
C GLN A 40 -21.93 -2.47 19.78
N ALA A 41 -22.10 -1.74 18.68
CA ALA A 41 -23.22 -1.95 17.76
C ALA A 41 -23.15 -3.28 16.99
N VAL A 42 -21.96 -3.86 16.83
CA VAL A 42 -21.73 -5.08 16.02
C VAL A 42 -21.21 -6.27 16.82
N ASP A 43 -20.80 -6.10 18.07
CA ASP A 43 -20.21 -7.14 18.95
C ASP A 43 -21.10 -8.39 19.09
N HIS A 44 -22.41 -8.19 19.08
CA HIS A 44 -23.39 -9.28 19.21
C HIS A 44 -23.78 -9.94 17.88
N LEU A 45 -23.21 -9.49 16.75
CA LEU A 45 -23.56 -9.95 15.41
C LEU A 45 -22.46 -10.81 14.82
N THR A 46 -22.86 -11.88 14.13
CA THR A 46 -21.95 -12.68 13.32
C THR A 46 -21.63 -11.99 11.99
N THR A 47 -20.54 -12.41 11.35
CA THR A 47 -20.15 -11.95 10.01
C THR A 47 -21.27 -12.14 8.97
N GLU A 48 -21.97 -13.28 9.03
CA GLU A 48 -23.11 -13.56 8.14
C GLU A 48 -24.29 -12.61 8.38
N GLU A 49 -24.63 -12.32 9.64
CA GLU A 49 -25.70 -11.39 9.99
C GLU A 49 -25.38 -9.96 9.55
N ILE A 50 -24.13 -9.54 9.69
CA ILE A 50 -23.67 -8.22 9.25
C ILE A 50 -23.83 -8.08 7.73
N GLY A 51 -23.47 -9.09 6.94
CA GLY A 51 -23.57 -9.06 5.48
C GLY A 51 -25.02 -8.91 4.96
N ARG A 52 -26.01 -9.43 5.70
CA ARG A 52 -27.42 -9.44 5.28
C ARG A 52 -28.12 -8.09 5.38
N SER A 53 -27.61 -7.15 6.17
CA SER A 53 -28.27 -5.84 6.38
C SER A 53 -27.38 -4.66 5.94
N PRO A 54 -27.88 -3.74 5.10
CA PRO A 54 -27.14 -2.53 4.72
C PRO A 54 -26.72 -1.66 5.90
N TRP A 55 -27.54 -1.62 6.96
CA TRP A 55 -27.26 -0.81 8.14
C TRP A 55 -26.15 -1.39 9.00
N THR A 56 -26.09 -2.71 9.17
CA THR A 56 -25.00 -3.37 9.91
C THR A 56 -23.71 -3.36 9.10
N ARG A 57 -23.80 -3.50 7.77
CA ARG A 57 -22.67 -3.25 6.86
C ARG A 57 -22.12 -1.83 7.00
N LEU A 58 -22.98 -0.82 7.04
CA LEU A 58 -22.55 0.56 7.26
C LEU A 58 -21.81 0.74 8.61
N MET A 59 -22.18 -0.02 9.66
CA MET A 59 -21.47 0.03 10.95
C MET A 59 -20.10 -0.62 10.83
N ALA A 60 -20.00 -1.76 10.17
CA ALA A 60 -18.73 -2.42 9.87
C ALA A 60 -17.82 -1.50 9.02
N SER A 61 -18.34 -0.83 7.99
CA SER A 61 -17.58 0.15 7.19
C SER A 61 -17.09 1.32 8.03
N SER A 62 -17.91 1.81 8.96
CA SER A 62 -17.52 2.93 9.83
C SER A 62 -16.46 2.51 10.86
N ARG A 63 -16.62 1.33 11.47
CA ARG A 63 -15.63 0.72 12.35
C ARG A 63 -14.28 0.53 11.65
N ARG A 64 -14.29 -0.04 10.44
CA ARG A 64 -13.13 -0.24 9.58
C ARG A 64 -12.39 1.07 9.33
N ARG A 65 -13.10 2.09 8.86
CA ARG A 65 -12.54 3.41 8.58
C ARG A 65 -11.85 4.01 9.81
N VAL A 66 -12.49 3.94 10.97
CA VAL A 66 -11.92 4.47 12.22
C VAL A 66 -10.68 3.69 12.65
N LYS A 67 -10.72 2.35 12.61
CA LYS A 67 -9.54 1.53 12.90
C LYS A 67 -8.38 1.81 11.95
N TRP A 68 -8.65 1.96 10.65
CA TRP A 68 -7.64 2.32 9.66
C TRP A 68 -6.95 3.63 10.00
N VAL A 69 -7.73 4.68 10.28
CA VAL A 69 -7.16 6.00 10.66
C VAL A 69 -6.35 5.93 11.96
N LEU A 70 -6.74 5.06 12.90
CA LEU A 70 -6.01 4.82 14.14
C LEU A 70 -4.81 3.87 13.99
N GLY A 71 -4.59 3.29 12.80
CA GLY A 71 -3.54 2.30 12.56
C GLY A 71 -3.74 0.98 13.31
N LEU A 72 -4.99 0.62 13.60
CA LEU A 72 -5.34 -0.62 14.31
C LEU A 72 -5.60 -1.76 13.31
N GLU A 73 -5.27 -2.98 13.73
CA GLU A 73 -5.60 -4.19 12.98
C GLU A 73 -7.11 -4.31 12.78
N LEU A 74 -7.51 -4.55 11.53
CA LEU A 74 -8.92 -4.85 11.23
C LEU A 74 -9.17 -6.34 11.47
N ASP A 75 -10.42 -6.74 11.60
CA ASP A 75 -10.81 -8.15 11.83
C ASP A 75 -11.89 -8.61 10.84
N GLY A 76 -12.44 -9.82 11.06
CA GLY A 76 -13.44 -10.42 10.17
C GLY A 76 -14.73 -9.60 10.03
N ILE A 77 -15.08 -8.76 11.01
CA ILE A 77 -16.22 -7.85 10.89
C ILE A 77 -15.86 -6.69 9.97
N ASP A 78 -14.67 -6.11 10.13
CA ASP A 78 -14.20 -5.00 9.29
C ASP A 78 -14.00 -5.42 7.83
N ALA A 79 -13.72 -6.71 7.58
CA ALA A 79 -13.61 -7.28 6.23
C ALA A 79 -14.94 -7.25 5.44
N ILE A 80 -16.09 -7.18 6.13
CA ILE A 80 -17.41 -7.07 5.50
C ILE A 80 -17.76 -5.61 5.19
N GLY A 81 -17.09 -4.67 5.85
CA GLY A 81 -17.23 -3.25 5.62
C GLY A 81 -16.64 -2.81 4.28
N GLU A 82 -17.24 -1.78 3.69
CA GLU A 82 -16.71 -1.12 2.50
C GLU A 82 -15.42 -0.36 2.84
N VAL A 83 -14.45 -0.40 1.92
CA VAL A 83 -13.22 0.41 2.02
C VAL A 83 -13.59 1.88 1.82
N GLY A 84 -13.12 2.74 2.72
CA GLY A 84 -13.33 4.18 2.62
C GLY A 84 -12.33 4.86 1.69
N GLU A 85 -12.67 6.04 1.19
CA GLU A 85 -11.82 6.83 0.26
C GLU A 85 -10.39 7.08 0.80
N VAL A 86 -10.26 7.31 2.12
CA VAL A 86 -8.94 7.52 2.76
C VAL A 86 -8.11 6.25 2.74
N GLU A 87 -8.71 5.10 3.07
CA GLU A 87 -8.03 3.81 3.02
C GLU A 87 -7.66 3.43 1.58
N GLU A 88 -8.55 3.71 0.62
CA GLU A 88 -8.26 3.50 -0.81
C GLU A 88 -7.08 4.37 -1.28
N ALA A 89 -7.04 5.64 -0.86
CA ALA A 89 -5.93 6.53 -1.17
C ALA A 89 -4.62 6.09 -0.49
N ASP A 90 -4.65 5.72 0.79
CA ASP A 90 -3.47 5.23 1.51
C ASP A 90 -2.93 3.95 0.87
N ARG A 91 -3.79 2.96 0.56
CA ARG A 91 -3.40 1.74 -0.16
C ARG A 91 -2.80 2.04 -1.52
N TYR A 92 -3.36 3.03 -2.23
CA TYR A 92 -2.82 3.49 -3.50
C TYR A 92 -1.43 4.12 -3.35
N PHE A 93 -1.18 4.88 -2.29
CA PHE A 93 0.14 5.45 -2.00
C PHE A 93 1.14 4.41 -1.51
N ASP A 94 0.74 3.47 -0.65
CA ASP A 94 1.58 2.33 -0.23
C ASP A 94 2.00 1.48 -1.44
N LEU A 95 1.07 1.27 -2.38
CA LEU A 95 1.37 0.65 -3.67
C LEU A 95 2.40 1.48 -4.43
N LEU A 96 2.22 2.79 -4.58
CA LEU A 96 3.21 3.67 -5.22
C LEU A 96 4.57 3.63 -4.49
N ASP A 97 4.60 3.45 -3.18
CA ASP A 97 5.83 3.38 -2.40
C ASP A 97 6.56 2.04 -2.59
N LEU A 98 5.82 0.93 -2.70
CA LEU A 98 6.35 -0.36 -3.19
C LEU A 98 6.94 -0.24 -4.59
N LEU A 99 6.39 0.65 -5.44
CA LEU A 99 6.93 0.92 -6.77
C LEU A 99 8.18 1.82 -6.77
N ARG A 100 8.41 2.59 -5.70
CA ARG A 100 9.43 3.64 -5.64
C ARG A 100 10.66 3.25 -4.83
N THR A 101 10.52 2.35 -3.87
CA THR A 101 11.61 1.97 -2.97
C THR A 101 12.01 0.52 -3.25
N PRO A 102 12.99 0.28 -4.14
CA PRO A 102 13.52 -1.06 -4.34
C PRO A 102 14.05 -1.57 -3.00
N ALA A 103 13.68 -2.79 -2.62
CA ALA A 103 14.11 -3.45 -1.39
C ALA A 103 14.38 -4.93 -1.69
N VAL A 104 15.41 -5.48 -1.05
CA VAL A 104 15.69 -6.92 -1.13
C VAL A 104 14.85 -7.63 -0.07
N VAL A 105 14.02 -8.56 -0.52
CA VAL A 105 13.16 -9.40 0.33
C VAL A 105 13.48 -10.86 -0.01
N ASN A 106 13.83 -11.66 0.99
CA ASN A 106 14.15 -13.09 0.83
C ASN A 106 15.18 -13.39 -0.28
N GLY A 107 16.21 -12.55 -0.43
CA GLY A 107 17.24 -12.72 -1.46
C GLY A 107 16.78 -12.40 -2.89
N GLN A 108 15.62 -11.75 -3.03
CA GLN A 108 15.08 -11.30 -4.30
C GLN A 108 14.83 -9.79 -4.29
N VAL A 109 14.97 -9.15 -5.44
CA VAL A 109 14.49 -7.78 -5.67
C VAL A 109 13.65 -7.78 -6.93
N ARG A 110 12.47 -7.14 -6.86
CA ARG A 110 11.63 -6.94 -8.04
C ARG A 110 11.77 -5.51 -8.55
N VAL A 111 12.07 -5.35 -9.84
CA VAL A 111 12.35 -4.05 -10.46
C VAL A 111 11.55 -3.89 -11.75
N TRP A 112 11.22 -2.68 -12.16
CA TRP A 112 10.63 -2.47 -13.48
C TRP A 112 11.62 -2.87 -14.59
N SER A 113 11.14 -3.38 -15.72
CA SER A 113 11.96 -3.46 -16.93
C SER A 113 12.18 -2.05 -17.51
N ARG A 114 13.22 -1.85 -18.33
CA ARG A 114 13.50 -0.53 -18.92
C ARG A 114 12.37 -0.04 -19.81
N ALA A 115 11.76 -0.96 -20.59
CA ALA A 115 10.68 -0.64 -21.50
C ALA A 115 9.41 -0.25 -20.74
N GLU A 116 9.04 -1.06 -19.76
CA GLU A 116 7.88 -0.85 -18.89
C GLU A 116 8.01 0.45 -18.07
N LEU A 117 9.20 0.73 -17.54
CA LEU A 117 9.46 1.98 -16.84
C LEU A 117 9.36 3.19 -17.77
N ALA A 118 9.76 3.06 -19.04
CA ALA A 118 9.64 4.14 -20.02
C ALA A 118 8.17 4.41 -20.34
N GLU A 119 7.40 3.37 -20.64
CA GLU A 119 5.98 3.44 -20.95
C GLU A 119 5.17 4.00 -19.77
N ALA A 120 5.43 3.50 -18.56
CA ALA A 120 4.75 3.97 -17.37
C ALA A 120 5.05 5.46 -17.07
N ARG A 121 6.27 5.94 -17.38
CA ARG A 121 6.63 7.37 -17.27
C ARG A 121 5.93 8.24 -18.30
N GLU A 122 5.74 7.74 -19.52
CA GLU A 122 4.98 8.44 -20.57
C GLU A 122 3.50 8.55 -20.20
N PHE A 123 2.91 7.46 -19.69
CA PHE A 123 1.51 7.41 -19.34
C PHE A 123 1.17 8.22 -18.07
N ARG A 124 2.11 8.29 -17.10
CA ARG A 124 1.88 8.92 -15.77
C ARG A 124 3.11 9.68 -15.24
N PRO A 125 3.53 10.78 -15.87
CA PRO A 125 4.77 11.48 -15.54
C PRO A 125 4.83 12.04 -14.10
N GLY A 126 3.70 12.33 -13.47
CA GLY A 126 3.63 12.81 -12.07
C GLY A 126 3.67 11.71 -11.00
N ARG A 127 3.66 10.43 -11.39
CA ARG A 127 3.54 9.30 -10.44
C ARG A 127 4.80 8.45 -10.33
N ILE A 128 5.65 8.45 -11.36
CA ILE A 128 6.97 7.81 -11.34
C ILE A 128 8.04 8.90 -11.23
N THR A 129 8.61 9.04 -10.04
CA THR A 129 9.41 10.20 -9.64
C THR A 129 10.91 10.07 -9.94
N ALA A 130 11.36 8.97 -10.55
CA ALA A 130 12.75 8.85 -10.96
C ALA A 130 13.10 9.89 -12.04
N ASP A 131 14.11 10.73 -11.78
CA ASP A 131 14.59 11.76 -12.70
C ASP A 131 14.86 11.20 -14.11
N SER A 132 15.34 9.95 -14.16
CA SER A 132 15.48 9.17 -15.40
C SER A 132 15.44 7.67 -15.12
N ILE A 133 15.29 6.87 -16.18
CA ILE A 133 15.41 5.40 -16.12
C ILE A 133 16.76 5.01 -15.49
N GLU A 134 17.84 5.73 -15.82
CA GLU A 134 19.17 5.53 -15.26
C GLU A 134 19.24 5.91 -13.78
N ALA A 135 18.48 6.89 -13.32
CA ALA A 135 18.40 7.24 -11.90
C ALA A 135 17.76 6.11 -11.09
N TYR A 136 16.65 5.56 -11.59
CA TYR A 136 15.97 4.41 -10.98
C TYR A 136 16.91 3.20 -10.82
N TYR A 137 17.56 2.75 -11.91
CA TYR A 137 18.45 1.59 -11.83
C TYR A 137 19.71 1.83 -11.00
N ARG A 138 20.13 3.08 -10.81
CA ARG A 138 21.21 3.42 -9.88
C ARG A 138 20.76 3.30 -8.43
N GLN A 139 19.56 3.76 -8.10
CA GLN A 139 18.99 3.57 -6.77
C GLN A 139 18.86 2.08 -6.42
N VAL A 140 18.40 1.26 -7.36
CA VAL A 140 18.35 -0.20 -7.20
C VAL A 140 19.75 -0.80 -7.01
N GLU A 141 20.73 -0.37 -7.81
CA GLU A 141 22.13 -0.81 -7.68
C GLU A 141 22.70 -0.46 -6.30
N ASP A 142 22.37 0.71 -5.74
CA ASP A 142 22.80 1.13 -4.41
C ASP A 142 22.20 0.20 -3.33
N VAL A 143 20.91 -0.15 -3.43
CA VAL A 143 20.25 -1.10 -2.54
C VAL A 143 20.87 -2.49 -2.62
N LEU A 144 21.16 -2.98 -3.83
CA LEU A 144 21.82 -4.26 -4.04
C LEU A 144 23.24 -4.29 -3.44
N ARG A 145 23.99 -3.19 -3.60
CA ARG A 145 25.33 -3.03 -2.99
C ARG A 145 25.29 -2.98 -1.48
N GLU A 146 24.29 -2.31 -0.92
CA GLU A 146 24.08 -2.24 0.52
C GLU A 146 23.76 -3.63 1.11
N HIS A 147 22.96 -4.42 0.38
CA HIS A 147 22.66 -5.80 0.77
C HIS A 147 23.90 -6.71 0.73
N GLY A 148 24.74 -6.58 -0.30
CA GLY A 148 26.08 -7.19 -0.33
C GLY A 148 26.14 -8.70 -0.66
N GLU A 149 25.01 -9.38 -0.74
CA GLU A 149 24.91 -10.80 -1.13
C GLU A 149 24.32 -10.97 -2.55
N PRO A 150 24.48 -12.14 -3.18
CA PRO A 150 23.83 -12.41 -4.45
C PRO A 150 22.31 -12.33 -4.35
N VAL A 151 21.67 -11.60 -5.27
CA VAL A 151 20.23 -11.36 -5.27
C VAL A 151 19.65 -11.76 -6.63
N ALA A 152 18.51 -12.45 -6.61
CA ALA A 152 17.71 -12.67 -7.82
C ALA A 152 16.97 -11.37 -8.18
N VAL A 153 17.19 -10.88 -9.39
CA VAL A 153 16.51 -9.69 -9.93
C VAL A 153 15.38 -10.15 -10.85
N GLU A 154 14.15 -9.88 -10.44
CA GLU A 154 12.94 -10.14 -11.23
C GLU A 154 12.40 -8.85 -11.83
N PHE A 155 11.81 -8.95 -13.03
CA PHE A 155 11.21 -7.80 -13.70
C PHE A 155 9.69 -7.77 -13.53
N TRP A 156 9.15 -6.62 -13.13
CA TRP A 156 7.72 -6.35 -13.24
C TRP A 156 7.38 -6.13 -14.71
N THR A 157 6.32 -6.79 -15.18
CA THR A 157 5.54 -6.36 -16.35
C THR A 157 4.39 -5.49 -15.87
N PHE A 158 3.87 -4.62 -16.74
CA PHE A 158 2.67 -3.85 -16.41
C PHE A 158 1.48 -4.76 -16.09
N GLU A 159 1.39 -5.90 -16.75
CA GLU A 159 0.36 -6.91 -16.48
C GLU A 159 0.49 -7.51 -15.07
N LEU A 160 1.68 -7.99 -14.68
CA LEU A 160 1.93 -8.46 -13.31
C LEU A 160 1.64 -7.37 -12.27
N PHE A 161 2.04 -6.14 -12.58
CA PHE A 161 1.75 -4.98 -11.75
C PHE A 161 0.24 -4.82 -11.57
N MET A 162 -0.51 -4.71 -12.67
CA MET A 162 -1.96 -4.52 -12.62
C MET A 162 -2.68 -5.70 -11.98
N ASN A 163 -2.21 -6.93 -12.18
CA ASN A 163 -2.74 -8.11 -11.51
C ASN A 163 -2.52 -8.05 -9.99
N ARG A 164 -1.36 -7.59 -9.53
CA ARG A 164 -1.09 -7.42 -8.09
C ARG A 164 -1.85 -6.23 -7.50
N VAL A 165 -2.02 -5.14 -8.26
CA VAL A 165 -2.91 -4.02 -7.88
C VAL A 165 -4.33 -4.52 -7.73
N ASN A 166 -4.84 -5.22 -8.74
CA ASN A 166 -6.18 -5.79 -8.70
C ASN A 166 -6.32 -6.80 -7.58
N ALA A 167 -5.29 -7.61 -7.28
CA ALA A 167 -5.30 -8.54 -6.16
C ALA A 167 -5.31 -7.82 -4.80
N LEU A 168 -4.53 -6.75 -4.61
CA LEU A 168 -4.54 -5.94 -3.38
C LEU A 168 -5.85 -5.17 -3.21
N LEU A 169 -6.44 -4.71 -4.31
CA LEU A 169 -7.74 -4.04 -4.32
C LEU A 169 -8.88 -5.04 -4.13
N ALA A 170 -8.79 -6.25 -4.68
CA ALA A 170 -9.78 -7.31 -4.55
C ALA A 170 -9.69 -8.04 -3.19
N ASN A 171 -8.49 -8.19 -2.62
CA ASN A 171 -8.28 -8.69 -1.26
C ASN A 171 -8.58 -7.58 -0.25
N HIS A 172 -9.87 -7.42 0.04
CA HIS A 172 -10.36 -6.77 1.26
C HIS A 172 -10.03 -7.58 2.55
N ALA A 173 -9.25 -8.66 2.45
CA ALA A 173 -8.82 -9.54 3.53
C ALA A 173 -7.30 -9.40 3.80
N HIS A 174 -6.94 -9.49 5.07
CA HIS A 174 -5.73 -9.02 5.75
C HIS A 174 -4.36 -9.53 5.34
N ASP A 175 -4.24 -10.35 4.32
CA ASP A 175 -2.95 -10.92 3.98
C ASP A 175 -2.51 -10.39 2.61
N LEU A 176 -1.29 -9.84 2.57
CA LEU A 176 -0.54 -9.78 1.32
C LEU A 176 -0.67 -11.18 0.71
N PRO A 177 -1.12 -11.33 -0.55
CA PRO A 177 -1.21 -12.65 -1.15
C PRO A 177 0.14 -13.33 -0.93
N GLU A 178 0.12 -14.50 -0.28
CA GLU A 178 1.27 -15.42 -0.31
C GLU A 178 1.72 -15.45 -1.76
N GLU A 179 3.02 -15.26 -1.97
CA GLU A 179 3.60 -15.22 -3.30
C GLU A 179 3.36 -16.57 -3.97
N GLU A 180 2.19 -16.74 -4.59
CA GLU A 180 2.03 -17.78 -5.59
C GLU A 180 3.08 -17.47 -6.64
N PRO A 181 4.03 -18.40 -6.89
CA PRO A 181 5.04 -18.19 -7.91
C PRO A 181 4.28 -17.99 -9.21
N ILE A 182 4.32 -16.76 -9.71
CA ILE A 182 3.80 -16.48 -11.05
C ILE A 182 4.77 -17.24 -11.95
N GLU A 183 4.29 -18.37 -12.50
CA GLU A 183 4.98 -19.16 -13.53
C GLU A 183 5.02 -18.39 -14.86
N ASP A 184 5.38 -17.10 -14.81
CA ASP A 184 5.90 -16.43 -15.98
C ASP A 184 7.40 -16.59 -15.97
N GLU A 185 7.94 -16.78 -17.17
CA GLU A 185 9.36 -16.81 -17.50
C GLU A 185 9.97 -15.41 -17.26
N ALA A 186 9.88 -14.89 -16.04
CA ALA A 186 10.67 -13.77 -15.59
C ALA A 186 12.12 -14.26 -15.72
N VAL A 187 12.78 -13.83 -16.79
CA VAL A 187 14.20 -14.09 -17.03
C VAL A 187 14.97 -13.36 -15.93
N GLY A 188 15.07 -14.02 -14.79
CA GLY A 188 15.69 -13.48 -13.59
C GLY A 188 17.18 -13.31 -13.84
N ALA A 189 17.69 -12.09 -13.72
CA ALA A 189 19.12 -11.85 -13.74
C ALA A 189 19.68 -12.04 -12.33
N VAL A 190 20.85 -12.65 -12.18
CA VAL A 190 21.53 -12.73 -10.87
C VAL A 190 22.44 -11.52 -10.71
N TRP A 191 22.28 -10.81 -9.60
CA TRP A 191 23.22 -9.77 -9.18
C TRP A 191 24.21 -10.32 -8.15
N PRO A 192 25.51 -9.93 -8.16
CA PRO A 192 26.14 -9.12 -9.19
C PRO A 192 26.53 -9.98 -10.41
N PRO A 193 26.26 -9.52 -11.64
CA PRO A 193 26.76 -10.19 -12.82
C PRO A 193 28.28 -10.00 -12.94
N GLY A 194 28.92 -10.87 -13.73
CA GLY A 194 30.33 -10.71 -14.08
C GLY A 194 30.60 -9.34 -14.72
N ARG A 195 31.77 -8.76 -14.45
CA ARG A 195 32.12 -7.38 -14.87
C ARG A 195 31.94 -7.10 -16.38
N ASN A 196 32.11 -8.12 -17.22
CA ASN A 196 31.96 -8.04 -18.68
C ASN A 196 30.66 -8.65 -19.22
N GLU A 197 29.84 -9.24 -18.36
CA GLU A 197 28.56 -9.86 -18.72
C GLU A 197 27.50 -8.78 -19.01
N PRO A 198 26.38 -9.16 -19.66
CA PRO A 198 25.22 -8.28 -19.78
C PRO A 198 24.80 -7.73 -18.42
N CYS A 199 24.46 -6.45 -18.38
CA CYS A 199 24.01 -5.82 -17.15
C CYS A 199 22.65 -6.38 -16.72
N TRP A 200 22.51 -6.66 -15.43
CA TRP A 200 21.29 -7.17 -14.78
C TRP A 200 20.05 -6.32 -15.05
N CYS A 201 20.20 -5.04 -15.38
CA CYS A 201 19.10 -4.11 -15.66
C CYS A 201 18.48 -4.26 -17.07
N GLY A 202 18.82 -5.32 -17.81
CA GLY A 202 18.26 -5.61 -19.14
C GLY A 202 18.78 -4.72 -20.28
N SER A 203 19.78 -3.85 -20.06
CA SER A 203 20.27 -2.94 -21.10
C SER A 203 21.12 -3.60 -22.21
N ALA A 204 21.43 -4.89 -22.08
CA ALA A 204 22.40 -5.65 -22.89
C ALA A 204 23.85 -5.07 -22.93
N ARG A 205 24.11 -3.91 -22.31
CA ARG A 205 25.46 -3.33 -22.18
C ARG A 205 26.26 -4.14 -21.15
N LYS A 206 27.59 -4.16 -21.30
CA LYS A 206 28.49 -4.75 -20.29
C LYS A 206 28.26 -4.10 -18.93
N TYR A 207 28.14 -4.90 -17.86
CA TYR A 207 27.84 -4.43 -16.50
C TYR A 207 28.73 -3.25 -16.06
N LYS A 208 30.05 -3.34 -16.26
CA LYS A 208 31.01 -2.27 -15.94
C LYS A 208 30.81 -0.94 -16.67
N LYS A 209 30.04 -0.94 -17.77
CA LYS A 209 29.72 0.24 -18.59
C LYS A 209 28.26 0.67 -18.43
N CYS A 210 27.54 0.05 -17.50
CA CYS A 210 26.15 0.34 -17.15
C CYS A 210 26.05 0.55 -15.63
N CYS A 211 25.23 -0.23 -14.90
CA CYS A 211 25.03 -0.05 -13.46
C CYS A 211 26.33 -0.22 -12.64
N GLY A 212 27.25 -1.10 -13.08
CA GLY A 212 28.52 -1.35 -12.39
C GLY A 212 29.60 -0.28 -12.60
N SER A 213 29.26 0.89 -13.15
CA SER A 213 30.20 1.97 -13.42
C SER A 213 30.61 2.78 -12.18
N GLY A 214 29.93 2.59 -11.04
CA GLY A 214 30.33 3.16 -9.74
C GLY A 214 30.35 4.69 -9.70
N HIS A 215 29.61 5.36 -10.60
CA HIS A 215 29.43 6.81 -10.49
C HIS A 215 28.69 7.12 -9.19
N PRO A 216 29.15 8.10 -8.39
CA PRO A 216 28.46 8.47 -7.17
C PRO A 216 27.00 8.81 -7.49
N SER A 217 26.08 8.21 -6.75
CA SER A 217 24.69 8.65 -6.77
C SER A 217 24.71 10.16 -6.48
N GLY A 218 24.15 10.94 -7.42
CA GLY A 218 23.70 12.28 -7.08
C GLY A 218 22.82 12.13 -5.83
N ARG A 219 22.98 13.07 -4.88
CA ARG A 219 22.39 13.07 -3.52
C ARG A 219 21.15 12.18 -3.42
N PRO A 220 21.02 11.32 -2.40
CA PRO A 220 19.77 10.63 -2.14
C PRO A 220 18.67 11.67 -2.21
N GLN A 221 17.75 11.51 -3.17
CA GLN A 221 16.66 12.47 -3.33
C GLN A 221 15.97 12.54 -1.98
N ALA A 222 15.77 13.77 -1.49
CA ALA A 222 15.23 14.08 -0.16
C ALA A 222 13.73 13.76 -0.03
N TRP A 223 13.27 12.69 -0.67
CA TRP A 223 11.87 12.30 -0.76
C TRP A 223 11.79 10.78 -0.64
N GLY A 224 11.88 10.33 0.60
CA GLY A 224 11.38 9.02 1.04
C GLY A 224 10.05 9.20 1.79
N PRO A 225 9.50 8.12 2.37
CA PRO A 225 8.20 8.11 3.08
C PRO A 225 8.03 9.24 4.11
N ALA A 226 9.13 9.70 4.72
CA ALA A 226 9.15 10.81 5.66
C ALA A 226 8.85 12.19 5.03
N GLY A 227 9.27 12.45 3.79
CA GLY A 227 9.06 13.74 3.12
C GLY A 227 7.65 13.89 2.52
N LEU A 228 7.06 12.76 2.09
CA LEU A 228 5.71 12.73 1.53
C LEU A 228 4.62 12.65 2.61
N ARG A 229 4.84 11.95 3.74
CA ARG A 229 3.91 12.02 4.88
C ARG A 229 3.79 13.44 5.42
N ALA A 230 4.89 14.18 5.55
CA ALA A 230 4.86 15.59 5.93
C ALA A 230 4.08 16.47 4.93
N GLY A 231 4.17 16.18 3.63
CA GLY A 231 3.40 16.89 2.60
C GLY A 231 1.90 16.52 2.59
N ALA A 232 1.58 15.25 2.82
CA ALA A 232 0.21 14.75 2.90
C ALA A 232 -0.49 15.21 4.20
N GLU A 233 0.21 15.22 5.33
CA GLU A 233 -0.29 15.78 6.61
C GLU A 233 -0.69 17.25 6.45
N VAL A 234 0.13 18.04 5.75
CA VAL A 234 -0.17 19.44 5.42
C VAL A 234 -1.34 19.58 4.43
N ALA A 235 -1.48 18.68 3.46
CA ALA A 235 -2.58 18.73 2.47
C ALA A 235 -3.93 18.25 3.03
N VAL A 236 -3.92 17.36 4.02
CA VAL A 236 -5.11 16.78 4.66
C VAL A 236 -5.46 17.50 5.98
N GLY A 237 -4.72 18.57 6.34
CA GLY A 237 -5.00 19.39 7.50
C GLY A 237 -4.74 18.70 8.85
N ARG A 238 -3.91 17.66 8.87
CA ARG A 238 -3.40 17.02 10.09
C ARG A 238 -2.11 17.75 10.48
N VAL A 239 -2.23 18.82 11.27
CA VAL A 239 -1.12 19.46 12.01
C VAL A 239 -1.39 19.27 13.49
#